data_AF-A0A7W1MRL8-F1
#
_entry.id   AF-A0A7W1MRL8-F1
#
_cell.length_a   1.000
_cell.length_b   1.000
_cell.length_c   1.000
_cell.angle_alpha   90.00
_cell.angle_beta   90.00
_cell.angle_gamma   90.00
#
_symmetry.space_group_name_H-M   'P 1'
#
loop_
_entity.id
_entity.type
_entity.pdbx_description
1 polymer ?
#
loop_
_entity_poly.entity_id
_entity_poly.type
_entity_poly.pdbx_seq_one_letter_code
_entity_poly.pdbx_strand_id
1 'polypeptide(L)'
;MKPLLIALLSLALFSCRPSHSTSTAADSAAPSTETSKGSANISADPNPVPGEGELGETTITWDTKSAKSGKVYVSKGNGPEKLFGSGSSGSKKVEWISANVRYEFRLYDGSDHSKLLSKVQVTHKK
;
A
#
# COMPACT_ATOMS: atom_id res chain seq x y z
N MET A 1 -28.06 -45.90 9.45
CA MET A 1 -29.47 -46.31 9.54
C MET A 1 -30.33 -45.04 9.51
N LYS A 2 -31.15 -44.86 8.46
CA LYS A 2 -32.16 -43.79 8.36
C LYS A 2 -33.44 -44.22 9.07
N PRO A 3 -34.21 -43.30 9.64
CA PRO A 3 -35.66 -43.40 9.58
C PRO A 3 -36.21 -42.31 8.66
N LEU A 4 -36.88 -42.79 7.62
CA LEU A 4 -37.84 -42.09 6.77
C LEU A 4 -39.23 -42.19 7.46
N LEU A 5 -40.10 -41.19 7.31
CA LEU A 5 -41.60 -41.17 7.42
C LEU A 5 -42.01 -39.73 7.89
N ILE A 6 -42.99 -38.98 7.38
CA ILE A 6 -44.19 -39.16 6.54
C ILE A 6 -44.54 -37.81 5.90
N ALA A 7 -45.14 -37.87 4.71
CA ALA A 7 -45.67 -36.77 3.92
C ALA A 7 -46.95 -36.12 4.50
N LEU A 8 -47.19 -34.84 4.19
CA LEU A 8 -48.53 -34.26 4.11
C LEU A 8 -48.65 -33.36 2.88
N LEU A 9 -49.68 -33.68 2.08
CA LEU A 9 -50.09 -33.03 0.84
C LEU A 9 -51.02 -31.86 1.18
N SER A 10 -50.74 -30.65 0.70
CA SER A 10 -51.70 -29.54 0.71
C SER A 10 -51.70 -28.83 -0.64
N LEU A 11 -52.78 -29.01 -1.38
CA LEU A 11 -53.09 -28.34 -2.64
C LEU A 11 -53.70 -26.97 -2.31
N ALA A 12 -53.09 -25.88 -2.77
CA ALA A 12 -53.70 -24.56 -2.76
C ALA A 12 -53.47 -23.86 -4.10
N LEU A 13 -54.56 -23.75 -4.87
CA LEU A 13 -54.71 -22.81 -5.97
C LEU A 13 -54.76 -21.40 -5.37
N PHE A 14 -53.99 -20.43 -5.88
CA PHE A 14 -54.45 -19.03 -5.98
C PHE A 14 -53.41 -18.15 -6.72
N SER A 15 -53.83 -17.71 -7.91
CA SER A 15 -53.77 -16.33 -8.41
C SER A 15 -52.44 -15.57 -8.39
N CYS A 16 -51.92 -15.33 -9.60
CA CYS A 16 -50.94 -14.31 -9.90
C CYS A 16 -51.40 -12.92 -9.40
N ARG A 17 -50.52 -12.22 -8.67
CA ARG A 17 -50.48 -10.75 -8.63
C ARG A 17 -49.03 -10.28 -8.58
N PRO A 18 -48.54 -9.53 -9.57
CA PRO A 18 -47.34 -8.72 -9.40
C PRO A 18 -47.73 -7.47 -8.61
N SER A 19 -47.03 -7.19 -7.52
CA SER A 19 -47.10 -5.89 -6.87
C SER A 19 -45.74 -5.58 -6.27
N HIS A 20 -45.13 -4.53 -6.81
CA HIS A 20 -43.97 -3.88 -6.24
C HIS A 20 -44.23 -3.54 -4.77
N SER A 21 -43.36 -4.00 -3.88
CA SER A 21 -43.17 -3.42 -2.56
C SER A 21 -41.71 -3.65 -2.17
N THR A 22 -40.94 -2.60 -2.42
CA THR A 22 -39.82 -2.11 -1.60
C THR A 22 -39.29 -3.11 -0.57
N SER A 23 -38.16 -3.76 -0.92
CA SER A 23 -37.33 -4.41 0.07
C SER A 23 -36.64 -3.31 0.88
N THR A 24 -37.20 -3.03 2.06
CA THR A 24 -36.49 -2.35 3.14
C THR A 24 -35.35 -3.28 3.58
N ALA A 25 -34.19 -3.12 2.96
CA ALA A 25 -32.94 -3.62 3.48
C ALA A 25 -32.41 -2.58 4.48
N ALA A 26 -32.66 -2.82 5.77
CA ALA A 26 -31.94 -2.19 6.84
C ALA A 26 -31.49 -3.28 7.82
N ASP A 27 -30.34 -3.88 7.53
CA ASP A 27 -29.42 -4.26 8.60
C ASP A 27 -27.98 -4.01 8.14
N SER A 28 -27.44 -2.92 8.68
CA SER A 28 -26.05 -2.73 9.08
C SER A 28 -24.94 -3.15 8.09
N ALA A 29 -24.92 -2.51 6.92
CA ALA A 29 -23.64 -2.16 6.33
C ALA A 29 -23.03 -1.04 7.18
N ALA A 30 -22.19 -1.39 8.15
CA ALA A 30 -21.22 -0.45 8.66
C ALA A 30 -20.50 0.14 7.44
N PRO A 31 -20.33 1.46 7.32
CA PRO A 31 -19.45 1.99 6.31
C PRO A 31 -18.06 1.47 6.69
N SER A 32 -17.61 0.43 5.99
CA SER A 32 -16.19 0.19 5.81
C SER A 32 -15.66 1.52 5.34
N THR A 33 -14.97 2.23 6.22
CA THR A 33 -14.22 3.42 5.90
C THR A 33 -13.10 2.97 4.97
N GLU A 34 -13.44 2.67 3.73
CA GLU A 34 -12.53 2.72 2.62
C GLU A 34 -12.27 4.21 2.38
N THR A 35 -11.49 4.77 3.31
CA THR A 35 -10.71 5.95 3.01
C THR A 35 -9.95 5.57 1.74
N SER A 36 -10.33 6.18 0.62
CA SER A 36 -9.45 6.34 -0.54
C SER A 36 -8.21 7.08 -0.02
N LYS A 37 -7.32 6.29 0.55
CA LYS A 37 -6.14 6.70 1.27
C LYS A 37 -5.16 6.97 0.15
N GLY A 38 -4.80 8.25 -0.05
CA GLY A 38 -3.93 8.67 -1.14
C GLY A 38 -2.74 7.72 -1.31
N SER A 39 -2.24 7.56 -2.53
CA SER A 39 -1.14 6.63 -2.79
C SER A 39 0.10 6.99 -1.96
N ALA A 40 0.65 6.00 -1.27
CA ALA A 40 1.95 6.13 -0.60
C ALA A 40 3.02 6.70 -1.55
N ASN A 41 3.93 7.49 -1.03
CA ASN A 41 4.96 8.15 -1.82
C ASN A 41 6.33 8.10 -1.13
N ILE A 42 7.37 8.00 -1.94
CA ILE A 42 8.76 8.28 -1.55
C ILE A 42 9.43 9.07 -2.66
N SER A 43 10.15 10.12 -2.30
CA SER A 43 10.83 11.01 -3.22
C SER A 43 12.24 11.35 -2.73
N ALA A 44 13.07 11.84 -3.65
CA ALA A 44 14.41 12.31 -3.40
C ALA A 44 14.58 13.69 -4.03
N ASP A 45 15.10 14.65 -3.28
CA ASP A 45 15.35 16.02 -3.75
C ASP A 45 16.69 16.53 -3.22
N PRO A 46 17.64 16.93 -4.10
CA PRO A 46 17.58 16.81 -5.57
C PRO A 46 17.66 15.37 -6.09
N ASN A 47 17.08 15.10 -7.27
CA ASN A 47 17.28 13.86 -8.03
C ASN A 47 17.09 14.09 -9.55
N PRO A 48 18.12 13.87 -10.41
CA PRO A 48 19.46 13.41 -10.04
C PRO A 48 20.21 14.41 -9.15
N VAL A 49 21.06 13.89 -8.28
CA VAL A 49 21.89 14.67 -7.36
C VAL A 49 22.94 15.46 -8.15
N PRO A 50 23.13 16.76 -7.90
CA PRO A 50 24.21 17.55 -8.50
C PRO A 50 25.54 17.29 -7.79
N GLY A 51 26.64 17.39 -8.54
CA GLY A 51 28.01 17.37 -8.00
C GLY A 51 29.05 17.09 -9.08
N GLU A 52 30.25 17.66 -8.92
CA GLU A 52 31.35 17.54 -9.90
C GLU A 52 32.33 16.44 -9.48
N GLY A 53 31.87 15.18 -9.46
CA GLY A 53 32.69 14.00 -9.15
C GLY A 53 32.85 13.66 -7.67
N GLU A 54 32.33 14.49 -6.76
CA GLU A 54 32.28 14.22 -5.31
C GLU A 54 31.09 13.33 -4.90
N LEU A 55 30.95 13.06 -3.60
CA LEU A 55 29.71 12.50 -3.04
C LEU A 55 28.62 13.57 -3.06
N GLY A 56 27.45 13.22 -3.58
CA GLY A 56 26.32 14.12 -3.68
C GLY A 56 25.35 14.01 -2.49
N GLU A 57 24.64 15.12 -2.25
CA GLU A 57 23.59 15.23 -1.22
C GLU A 57 22.18 15.13 -1.82
N THR A 58 21.30 14.35 -1.18
CA THR A 58 19.85 14.36 -1.44
C THR A 58 19.07 14.21 -0.15
N THR A 59 17.83 14.66 -0.14
CA THR A 59 16.89 14.43 0.95
C THR A 59 15.83 13.42 0.51
N ILE A 60 15.76 12.29 1.21
CA ILE A 60 14.73 11.28 1.00
C ILE A 60 13.54 11.60 1.89
N THR A 61 12.37 11.78 1.29
CA THR A 61 11.11 12.04 2.01
C THR A 61 10.09 10.95 1.68
N TRP A 62 9.40 10.43 2.68
CA TRP A 62 8.41 9.37 2.50
C TRP A 62 7.14 9.62 3.30
N ASP A 63 6.03 9.08 2.80
CA ASP A 63 4.74 9.07 3.46
C ASP A 63 3.96 7.85 2.96
N THR A 64 3.60 6.95 3.87
CA THR A 64 2.77 5.79 3.56
C THR A 64 1.35 6.19 3.19
N LYS A 65 0.89 7.40 3.58
CA LYS A 65 -0.48 7.93 3.53
C LYS A 65 -1.50 7.10 4.32
N SER A 66 -1.10 5.92 4.75
CA SER A 66 -1.65 4.61 4.36
C SER A 66 -1.78 3.62 5.49
N ALA A 67 -0.59 3.12 5.77
CA ALA A 67 -0.27 2.31 6.89
C ALA A 67 -0.11 3.16 8.15
N LYS A 68 -0.26 2.51 9.30
CA LYS A 68 0.10 3.09 10.61
C LYS A 68 1.63 3.12 10.82
N SER A 69 2.39 2.45 9.96
CA SER A 69 3.84 2.28 10.03
C SER A 69 4.45 2.13 8.65
N GLY A 70 5.74 2.45 8.51
CA GLY A 70 6.50 2.19 7.28
C GLY A 70 7.96 1.94 7.59
N LYS A 71 8.63 1.23 6.68
CA LYS A 71 10.09 1.05 6.68
C LYS A 71 10.63 1.42 5.32
N VAL A 72 11.69 2.23 5.31
CA VAL A 72 12.44 2.56 4.10
C VAL A 72 13.73 1.76 4.12
N TYR A 73 13.98 1.06 3.03
CA TYR A 73 15.23 0.35 2.78
C TYR A 73 15.95 0.96 1.59
N VAL A 74 17.28 0.87 1.59
CA VAL A 74 18.12 1.29 0.46
C VAL A 74 18.98 0.14 -0.04
N SER A 75 19.09 0.03 -1.36
CA SER A 75 20.04 -0.85 -2.06
C SER A 75 21.04 -0.02 -2.86
N LYS A 76 22.27 -0.53 -2.99
CA LYS A 76 23.35 0.04 -3.82
C LYS A 76 23.58 -0.86 -5.01
N GLY A 77 23.27 -0.41 -6.23
CA GLY A 77 23.29 -1.26 -7.43
C GLY A 77 22.38 -2.47 -7.26
N ASN A 78 22.92 -3.68 -7.50
CA ASN A 78 22.23 -4.95 -7.27
C ASN A 78 22.53 -5.56 -5.89
N GLY A 79 23.08 -4.77 -4.97
CA GLY A 79 23.41 -5.23 -3.62
C GLY A 79 22.17 -5.43 -2.73
N PRO A 80 22.36 -6.01 -1.52
CA PRO A 80 21.27 -6.23 -0.59
C PRO A 80 20.66 -4.92 -0.08
N GLU A 81 19.39 -4.99 0.29
CA GLU A 81 18.68 -3.90 0.96
C GLU A 81 19.14 -3.73 2.41
N LYS A 82 19.26 -2.48 2.85
CA LYS A 82 19.61 -2.12 4.24
C LYS A 82 18.58 -1.14 4.79
N LEU A 83 18.20 -1.31 6.06
CA LEU A 83 17.25 -0.42 6.72
C LEU A 83 17.82 1.00 6.75
N PHE A 84 17.06 1.95 6.22
CA PHE A 84 17.43 3.36 6.10
C PHE A 84 16.69 4.24 7.11
N GLY A 85 15.40 3.98 7.27
CA GLY A 85 14.51 4.72 8.16
C GLY A 85 13.19 3.99 8.42
N SER A 86 12.43 4.48 9.38
CA SER A 86 11.13 3.93 9.76
C SER A 86 10.18 5.04 10.17
N GLY A 87 8.88 4.77 10.08
CA GLY A 87 7.81 5.70 10.38
C GLY A 87 6.77 5.72 9.25
N SER A 88 5.52 6.03 9.58
CA SER A 88 4.46 6.20 8.59
C SER A 88 4.74 7.36 7.63
N SER A 89 5.60 8.31 8.04
CA SER A 89 6.21 9.34 7.21
C SER A 89 7.57 9.72 7.78
N GLY A 90 8.38 10.45 7.01
CA GLY A 90 9.65 10.98 7.48
C GLY A 90 10.45 11.64 6.37
N SER A 91 11.55 12.28 6.78
CA SER A 91 12.51 12.90 5.88
C SER A 91 13.92 12.70 6.44
N LYS A 92 14.88 12.35 5.58
CA LYS A 92 16.25 12.10 5.99
C LYS A 92 17.23 12.52 4.89
N LYS A 93 18.19 13.36 5.28
CA LYS A 93 19.32 13.76 4.44
C LYS A 93 20.30 12.60 4.21
N VAL A 94 20.87 12.54 3.01
CA VAL A 94 21.83 11.55 2.54
C VAL A 94 22.97 12.25 1.81
N GLU A 95 24.19 12.17 2.34
CA GLU A 95 25.38 12.89 1.81
C GLU A 95 26.39 11.93 1.14
N TRP A 96 25.99 10.69 0.86
CA TRP A 96 26.89 9.63 0.37
C TRP A 96 26.57 9.12 -1.04
N ILE A 97 25.77 9.85 -1.81
CA ILE A 97 25.37 9.41 -3.16
C ILE A 97 26.57 9.56 -4.12
N SER A 98 27.18 8.44 -4.49
CA SER A 98 28.34 8.42 -5.37
C SER A 98 27.98 8.48 -6.86
N ALA A 99 28.83 9.10 -7.67
CA ALA A 99 28.77 9.04 -9.14
C ALA A 99 28.75 7.60 -9.66
N ASN A 100 28.07 7.37 -10.80
CA ASN A 100 27.95 6.08 -11.50
C ASN A 100 27.28 4.94 -10.70
N VAL A 101 26.79 5.20 -9.49
CA VAL A 101 26.06 4.23 -8.69
C VAL A 101 24.58 4.57 -8.70
N ARG A 102 23.73 3.56 -8.95
CA ARG A 102 22.28 3.68 -8.76
C ARG A 102 21.93 3.23 -7.35
N TYR A 103 21.21 4.08 -6.61
CA TYR A 103 20.62 3.72 -5.33
C TYR A 103 19.11 3.58 -5.50
N GLU A 104 18.49 2.55 -4.92
CA GLU A 104 17.03 2.44 -4.91
C GLU A 104 16.54 2.43 -3.47
N PHE A 105 15.70 3.42 -3.14
CA PHE A 105 15.01 3.51 -1.87
C PHE A 105 13.61 2.95 -2.04
N ARG A 106 13.23 2.00 -1.19
CA ARG A 106 11.95 1.30 -1.24
C ARG A 106 11.21 1.48 0.08
N LEU A 107 9.99 1.98 0.01
CA LEU A 107 9.08 2.14 1.13
C LEU A 107 8.17 0.91 1.20
N TYR A 108 8.17 0.24 2.34
CA TYR A 108 7.31 -0.90 2.62
C TYR A 108 6.28 -0.59 3.70
N ASP A 109 5.14 -1.26 3.63
CA ASP A 109 4.13 -1.32 4.67
C ASP A 109 4.63 -2.18 5.84
N GLY A 110 4.30 -1.79 7.07
CA GLY A 110 4.48 -2.65 8.24
C GLY A 110 5.93 -2.97 8.62
N SER A 111 6.07 -3.99 9.46
CA SER A 111 7.36 -4.49 9.98
C SER A 111 8.03 -5.55 9.12
N ASP A 112 7.26 -6.25 8.29
CA ASP A 112 7.67 -7.56 7.74
C ASP A 112 8.29 -7.47 6.35
N HIS A 113 8.61 -6.26 5.87
CA HIS A 113 9.33 -6.02 4.61
C HIS A 113 8.69 -6.73 3.40
N SER A 114 7.38 -6.97 3.44
CA SER A 114 6.69 -7.87 2.50
C SER A 114 5.86 -7.15 1.44
N LYS A 115 5.35 -5.95 1.76
CA LYS A 115 4.47 -5.18 0.88
C LYS A 115 5.13 -3.86 0.47
N LEU A 116 5.63 -3.82 -0.76
CA LEU A 116 6.21 -2.61 -1.35
C LEU A 116 5.09 -1.59 -1.62
N LEU A 117 5.22 -0.40 -1.06
CA LEU A 117 4.27 0.71 -1.24
C LEU A 117 4.71 1.66 -2.35
N SER A 118 5.99 2.04 -2.35
CA SER A 118 6.55 2.97 -3.33
C SER A 118 8.07 2.85 -3.38
N LYS A 119 8.71 3.38 -4.42
CA LYS A 119 10.17 3.41 -4.56
C LYS A 119 10.66 4.61 -5.36
N VAL A 120 11.89 5.03 -5.10
CA VAL A 120 12.59 6.06 -5.87
C VAL A 120 14.02 5.61 -6.17
N GLN A 121 14.44 5.78 -7.43
CA GLN A 121 15.83 5.58 -7.84
C GLN A 121 16.56 6.91 -7.77
N VAL A 122 17.68 6.94 -7.06
CA VAL A 122 18.54 8.11 -6.93
C VAL A 122 19.82 7.89 -7.72
N THR A 123 20.14 8.88 -8.55
CA THR A 123 21.35 8.91 -9.37
C THR A 123 22.11 10.20 -9.12
N HIS A 124 23.40 10.21 -9.42
CA HIS A 124 24.23 11.40 -9.38
C HIS A 124 24.56 11.81 -10.82
N LYS A 125 24.37 13.09 -11.16
CA LYS A 125 24.80 13.62 -12.46
C LYS A 125 26.33 13.59 -12.53
N LYS A 126 26.83 13.50 -13.75
CA LYS A 126 28.24 13.77 -14.05
C LYS A 126 28.39 15.22 -14.45
#